data_AF-A0A8S3Z5G3-F1
#
_entry.id   AF-A0A8S3Z5G3-F1
#
_cell.length_a   1.000
_cell.length_b   1.000
_cell.length_c   1.000
_cell.angle_alpha   90.00
_cell.angle_beta   90.00
_cell.angle_gamma   90.00
#
_symmetry.space_group_name_H-M   'P 1'
#
loop_
_entity.id
_entity.type
_entity.pdbx_description
1 polymer ?
#
loop_
_entity_poly.entity_id
_entity_poly.type
_entity_poly.pdbx_seq_one_letter_code
_entity_poly.pdbx_strand_id
1 'polypeptide(L)'
;QPVGQPEISRMSLSESSVLGGDSLFIIGKNFKNKGTSVLFQKLDSSEECVVWQVEADIEQEFFQPTHLICKIPPYQDTTVEQPQLAQIVISCAGKRSDPQTFTYTP
;
A
#
# COMPACT_ATOMS: atom_id res chain seq x y z
N GLN A 1 -25.81 -2.79 -5.01
CA GLN A 1 -25.16 -3.99 -4.43
C GLN A 1 -24.18 -3.51 -3.37
N PRO A 2 -24.12 -4.10 -2.16
CA PRO A 2 -23.16 -3.68 -1.14
C PRO A 2 -21.74 -3.85 -1.68
N VAL A 3 -20.88 -2.88 -1.41
CA VAL A 3 -19.49 -2.92 -1.83
C VAL A 3 -18.80 -3.99 -1.00
N GLY A 4 -18.23 -4.99 -1.66
CA GLY A 4 -17.41 -6.01 -1.01
C GLY A 4 -16.20 -5.39 -0.30
N GLN A 5 -15.53 -6.17 0.54
CA GLN A 5 -14.24 -5.77 1.10
C GLN A 5 -13.25 -5.50 -0.04
N PRO A 6 -12.42 -4.44 0.04
CA PRO A 6 -11.36 -4.25 -0.95
C PRO A 6 -10.41 -5.45 -0.94
N GLU A 7 -9.95 -5.86 -2.11
CA GLU A 7 -9.06 -7.02 -2.29
C GLU A 7 -7.89 -6.60 -3.17
N ILE A 8 -6.66 -6.91 -2.74
CA ILE A 8 -5.48 -6.83 -3.60
C ILE A 8 -5.26 -8.21 -4.21
N SER A 9 -5.30 -8.31 -5.54
CA SER A 9 -5.04 -9.57 -6.24
C SER A 9 -3.59 -9.66 -6.73
N ARG A 10 -2.97 -8.53 -7.12
CA ARG A 10 -1.57 -8.46 -7.54
C ARG A 10 -1.00 -7.05 -7.40
N MET A 11 0.30 -6.99 -7.12
CA MET A 11 1.10 -5.76 -7.20
C MET A 11 2.23 -5.94 -8.22
N SER A 12 2.63 -4.86 -8.90
CA SER A 12 3.76 -4.90 -9.85
C SER A 12 5.13 -5.00 -9.18
N LEU A 13 5.26 -4.46 -7.97
CA LEU A 13 6.47 -4.47 -7.17
C LEU A 13 6.15 -5.05 -5.80
N SER A 14 7.09 -5.84 -5.27
CA SER A 14 7.10 -6.31 -3.87
C SER A 14 8.17 -5.62 -3.04
N GLU A 15 8.99 -4.77 -3.66
CA GLU A 15 10.05 -4.01 -3.02
C GLU A 15 10.36 -2.71 -3.79
N SER A 16 10.96 -1.73 -3.12
CA SER A 16 11.47 -0.48 -3.70
C SER A 16 12.48 0.16 -2.74
N SER A 17 13.24 1.14 -3.23
CA SER A 17 14.15 1.92 -2.39
C SER A 17 13.41 2.61 -1.25
N VAL A 18 14.07 2.78 -0.10
CA VAL A 18 13.61 3.57 1.05
C VAL A 18 13.26 5.01 0.67
N LEU A 19 13.78 5.52 -0.44
CA LEU A 19 13.43 6.84 -0.98
C LEU A 19 12.03 6.89 -1.61
N GLY A 20 11.46 5.75 -1.99
CA GLY A 20 10.19 5.66 -2.71
C GLY A 20 10.26 6.32 -4.10
N GLY A 21 9.12 6.83 -4.57
CA GLY A 21 8.99 7.56 -5.84
C GLY A 21 8.63 6.70 -7.05
N ASP A 22 8.88 5.39 -6.98
CA ASP A 22 8.45 4.45 -8.02
C ASP A 22 6.92 4.41 -8.13
N SER A 23 6.41 4.13 -9.33
CA SER A 23 4.98 3.86 -9.55
C SER A 23 4.67 2.39 -9.25
N LEU A 24 3.75 2.16 -8.32
CA LEU A 24 3.21 0.86 -7.96
C LEU A 24 1.85 0.65 -8.63
N PHE A 25 1.73 -0.43 -9.41
CA PHE A 25 0.48 -0.83 -10.06
C PHE A 25 -0.18 -1.90 -9.19
N ILE A 26 -1.42 -1.66 -8.80
CA ILE A 26 -2.19 -2.60 -7.98
C ILE A 26 -3.42 -3.04 -8.75
N ILE A 27 -3.57 -4.35 -8.92
CA ILE A 27 -4.76 -4.99 -9.49
C ILE A 27 -5.54 -5.63 -8.35
N GLY A 28 -6.86 -5.45 -8.35
CA GLY A 28 -7.73 -5.97 -7.30
C GLY A 28 -9.21 -5.78 -7.59
N LYS A 29 -10.01 -5.63 -6.53
CA LYS A 29 -11.47 -5.51 -6.61
C LYS A 29 -12.03 -4.60 -5.53
N ASN A 30 -13.23 -4.08 -5.81
CA ASN A 30 -14.04 -3.28 -4.89
C ASN A 30 -13.42 -1.93 -4.51
N PHE A 31 -12.56 -1.36 -5.36
CA PHE A 31 -12.03 -0.02 -5.14
C PHE A 31 -13.09 1.03 -5.51
N LYS A 32 -13.18 2.09 -4.72
CA LYS A 32 -14.10 3.21 -4.96
C LYS A 32 -13.32 4.49 -5.20
N ASN A 33 -13.63 5.20 -6.28
CA ASN A 33 -12.93 6.44 -6.63
C ASN A 33 -12.96 7.48 -5.50
N LYS A 34 -13.93 7.40 -4.57
CA LYS A 34 -13.94 8.20 -3.34
C LYS A 34 -13.74 7.32 -2.12
N GLY A 35 -12.78 7.70 -1.27
CA GLY A 35 -12.49 7.04 -0.01
C GLY A 35 -11.70 5.74 -0.14
N THR A 36 -11.02 5.51 -1.28
CA THR A 36 -9.96 4.49 -1.39
C THR A 36 -8.61 5.13 -1.10
N SER A 37 -7.84 4.49 -0.23
CA SER A 37 -6.49 4.87 0.16
C SER A 37 -5.58 3.64 0.12
N VAL A 38 -4.34 3.82 -0.31
CA VAL A 38 -3.30 2.78 -0.26
C VAL A 38 -2.38 3.11 0.91
N LEU A 39 -2.34 2.22 1.91
CA LEU A 39 -1.60 2.42 3.14
C LEU A 39 -0.36 1.53 3.13
N PHE A 40 0.81 2.15 3.30
CA PHE A 40 2.05 1.47 3.63
C PHE A 40 2.19 1.51 5.14
N GLN A 41 2.40 0.36 5.78
CA GLN A 41 2.48 0.27 7.23
C GLN A 41 3.60 -0.65 7.68
N LYS A 42 4.21 -0.34 8.83
CA LYS A 42 5.15 -1.20 9.54
C LYS A 42 4.49 -1.69 10.81
N LEU A 43 4.63 -2.98 11.09
CA LEU A 43 4.25 -3.56 12.36
C LEU A 43 5.45 -3.60 13.31
N ASP A 44 5.18 -3.65 14.61
CA ASP A 44 6.20 -3.98 15.59
C ASP A 44 6.72 -5.42 15.42
N SER A 45 7.71 -5.81 16.22
CA SER A 45 8.31 -7.15 16.15
C SER A 45 7.35 -8.29 16.52
N SER A 46 6.22 -7.99 17.19
CA SER A 46 5.16 -8.96 17.46
C SER A 46 4.18 -9.12 16.31
N GLU A 47 4.26 -8.28 15.28
CA GLU A 47 3.30 -8.24 14.17
C GLU A 47 1.85 -7.95 14.60
N GLU A 48 1.66 -7.28 15.75
CA GLU A 48 0.35 -7.01 16.33
C GLU A 48 -0.04 -5.53 16.26
N CYS A 49 0.94 -4.63 16.38
CA CYS A 49 0.69 -3.19 16.42
C CYS A 49 1.32 -2.47 15.22
N VAL A 50 0.55 -1.58 14.58
CA VAL A 50 1.07 -0.68 13.55
C VAL A 50 1.89 0.43 14.22
N VAL A 51 3.19 0.47 13.97
CA VAL A 51 4.11 1.47 14.53
C VAL A 51 4.44 2.61 13.56
N TRP A 52 4.20 2.40 12.28
CA TRP A 52 4.30 3.44 11.25
C TRP A 52 3.26 3.18 10.17
N GLN A 53 2.66 4.24 9.65
CA GLN A 53 1.71 4.17 8.54
C GLN A 53 1.81 5.45 7.72
N VAL A 54 1.75 5.33 6.41
CA VAL A 54 1.70 6.46 5.47
C VAL A 54 0.75 6.11 4.32
N GLU A 55 0.03 7.12 3.84
CA GLU A 55 -0.84 6.99 2.67
C GLU A 55 -0.05 7.33 1.40
N ALA A 56 -0.13 6.45 0.41
CA ALA A 56 0.48 6.67 -0.90
C ALA A 56 -0.40 7.60 -1.76
N ASP A 57 0.24 8.41 -2.60
CA ASP A 57 -0.46 9.27 -3.53
C ASP A 57 -0.96 8.46 -4.73
N ILE A 58 -2.28 8.42 -4.91
CA ILE A 58 -2.94 7.67 -5.98
C ILE A 58 -3.04 8.55 -7.22
N GLU A 59 -2.51 8.05 -8.34
CA GLU A 59 -2.63 8.69 -9.66
C GLU A 59 -4.09 8.55 -10.16
N GLN A 60 -4.93 9.53 -9.83
CA GLN A 60 -6.39 9.47 -10.02
C GLN A 60 -6.81 9.23 -11.48
N GLU A 61 -5.98 9.64 -12.45
CA GLU A 61 -6.21 9.42 -13.88
C GLU A 61 -6.18 7.94 -14.28
N PHE A 62 -5.49 7.09 -13.51
CA PHE A 62 -5.39 5.65 -13.74
C PHE A 62 -6.23 4.82 -12.75
N PHE A 63 -7.09 5.46 -11.96
CA PHE A 63 -7.94 4.76 -11.01
C PHE A 63 -9.12 4.08 -11.70
N GLN A 64 -9.32 2.81 -11.41
CA GLN A 64 -10.50 2.01 -11.75
C GLN A 64 -10.95 1.17 -10.54
N PRO A 65 -12.21 0.72 -10.50
CA PRO A 65 -12.68 -0.14 -9.40
C PRO A 65 -11.93 -1.48 -9.25
N THR A 66 -11.12 -1.86 -10.24
CA THR A 66 -10.34 -3.11 -10.29
C THR A 66 -8.83 -2.89 -10.37
N HIS A 67 -8.35 -1.66 -10.49
CA HIS A 67 -6.93 -1.36 -10.45
C HIS A 67 -6.66 0.11 -10.16
N LEU A 68 -5.47 0.40 -9.65
CA LEU A 68 -4.99 1.76 -9.46
C LEU A 68 -3.47 1.79 -9.63
N ILE A 69 -2.94 3.00 -9.79
CA ILE A 69 -1.52 3.29 -9.74
C ILE A 69 -1.31 4.29 -8.61
N CYS A 70 -0.28 4.08 -7.80
CA CYS A 70 0.12 5.03 -6.77
C CYS A 70 1.64 5.19 -6.70
N LYS A 71 2.10 6.33 -6.18
CA LYS A 71 3.51 6.56 -5.89
C LYS A 71 3.89 5.94 -4.56
N ILE A 72 4.94 5.13 -4.56
CA ILE A 72 5.48 4.54 -3.34
C ILE A 72 6.02 5.68 -2.47
N PRO A 73 5.52 5.87 -1.23
CA PRO A 73 5.99 6.93 -0.35
C PRO A 73 7.40 6.60 0.18
N PRO A 74 8.19 7.59 0.59
CA PRO A 74 9.44 7.34 1.31
C PRO A 74 9.18 6.56 2.60
N TYR A 75 10.11 5.68 2.95
CA TYR A 75 10.10 5.00 4.22
C TYR A 75 10.39 5.98 5.37
N GLN A 76 9.96 5.65 6.60
CA GLN A 76 10.13 6.53 7.77
C GLN A 76 11.58 6.95 8.04
N ASP A 77 12.53 6.07 7.75
CA ASP A 77 13.96 6.31 7.91
C ASP A 77 14.67 5.90 6.62
N THR A 78 15.03 6.89 5.82
CA THR A 78 15.68 6.68 4.53
C THR A 78 17.19 6.43 4.64
N THR A 79 17.71 6.25 5.85
CA THR A 79 19.15 6.03 6.11
C THR A 79 19.47 4.61 6.59
N VAL A 80 18.45 3.74 6.67
CA VAL A 80 18.62 2.34 7.05
C VAL A 80 19.59 1.62 6.11
N GLU A 81 20.44 0.77 6.68
CA GLU A 81 21.44 -0.01 5.93
C GLU A 81 20.98 -1.46 5.66
N GLN A 82 19.78 -1.83 6.12
CA GLN A 82 19.22 -3.18 5.99
C GLN A 82 17.78 -3.11 5.47
N PRO A 83 17.32 -4.11 4.70
CA PRO A 83 15.94 -4.18 4.22
C PRO A 83 14.93 -4.10 5.36
N GLN A 84 13.86 -3.32 5.15
CA GLN A 84 12.80 -3.11 6.12
C GLN A 84 11.49 -3.69 5.62
N LEU A 85 10.93 -4.62 6.38
CA LEU A 85 9.63 -5.21 6.07
C LEU A 85 8.51 -4.20 6.36
N ALA A 86 7.56 -4.13 5.43
CA ALA A 86 6.34 -3.37 5.51
C ALA A 86 5.17 -4.20 4.97
N GLN A 87 3.98 -3.65 5.10
CA GLN A 87 2.75 -4.18 4.53
C GLN A 87 2.03 -3.09 3.75
N ILE A 88 1.34 -3.49 2.69
CA ILE A 88 0.44 -2.66 1.91
C ILE A 88 -0.99 -3.12 2.17
N VAL A 89 -1.87 -2.18 2.51
CA VAL A 89 -3.29 -2.41 2.75
C VAL A 89 -4.10 -1.39 1.96
N ILE A 90 -5.15 -1.83 1.27
CA ILE A 90 -6.14 -0.90 0.72
C ILE A 90 -7.23 -0.66 1.77
N SER A 91 -7.42 0.60 2.14
CA SER A 91 -8.62 1.01 2.90
C SER A 91 -9.64 1.61 1.94
N CYS A 92 -10.87 1.13 1.99
CA CYS A 92 -11.97 1.64 1.17
C CYS A 92 -13.27 1.66 1.97
N ALA A 93 -13.85 2.85 2.15
CA ALA A 93 -15.12 3.05 2.85
C ALA A 93 -15.19 2.38 4.24
N GLY A 94 -14.12 2.53 5.04
CA GLY A 94 -14.03 1.97 6.39
C GLY A 94 -13.70 0.47 6.46
N LYS A 95 -13.56 -0.22 5.32
CA LYS A 95 -13.06 -1.59 5.23
C LYS A 95 -11.59 -1.60 4.84
N ARG A 96 -10.87 -2.66 5.20
CA ARG A 96 -9.46 -2.89 4.84
C ARG A 96 -9.32 -4.21 4.09
N SER A 97 -8.40 -4.27 3.13
CA SER A 97 -8.00 -5.53 2.50
C SER A 97 -7.16 -6.35 3.46
N ASP A 98 -6.91 -7.61 3.11
CA ASP A 98 -5.81 -8.35 3.72
C ASP A 98 -4.47 -7.65 3.38
N PRO A 99 -3.50 -7.64 4.31
CA PRO A 99 -2.19 -7.03 4.09
C PRO A 99 -1.38 -7.82 3.06
N GLN A 100 -0.63 -7.10 2.23
CA GLN A 100 0.35 -7.66 1.30
C GLN A 100 1.76 -7.28 1.74
N THR A 101 2.68 -8.24 1.74
CA THR A 101 4.08 -7.97 2.11
C THR A 101 4.75 -7.05 1.10
N PHE A 102 5.55 -6.11 1.61
CA PHE A 102 6.38 -5.22 0.83
C PHE A 102 7.71 -4.96 1.54
N THR A 103 8.80 -4.78 0.81
CA THR A 103 10.13 -4.54 1.38
C THR A 103 10.71 -3.22 0.91
N TYR A 104 11.10 -2.36 1.86
CA TYR A 104 11.93 -1.20 1.54
C TYR A 104 13.40 -1.60 1.60
N THR A 105 14.17 -1.33 0.55
CA THR A 105 15.62 -1.59 0.48
C THR A 105 16.40 -0.29 0.59
N PRO A 106 17.59 -0.26 1.22
CA PRO A 106 18.47 0.90 1.18
C PRO A 106 18.70 1.42 -0.25
#